data_AF-A0A7G8BZM3-F1
#
_entry.id   AF-A0A7G8BZM3-F1
#
_cell.length_a   1.000
_cell.length_b   1.000
_cell.length_c   1.000
_cell.angle_alpha   90.00
_cell.angle_beta   90.00
_cell.angle_gamma   90.00
#
_symmetry.space_group_name_H-M   'P 1'
#
loop_
_entity.id
_entity.type
_entity.pdbx_description
1 polymer ?
#
loop_
_entity_poly.entity_id
_entity_poly.type
_entity_poly.pdbx_seq_one_letter_code
_entity_poly.pdbx_strand_id
1 'polypeptide(L)'
;MPDSQVFRLLSSALRQIFRFDWAAWKNLTGEEQRKVEEESIDLFERWEKGTGELLPRIQSALLSIIGHESNVLLLYFRETFDELNRLELELAHSVSSF
;
A
#
# COMPACT_ATOMS: atom_id res chain seq x y z
N MET A 1 -23.62 26.80 -0.87
CA MET A 1 -22.74 26.23 0.18
C MET A 1 -22.70 24.73 -0.08
N PRO A 2 -21.56 24.10 -0.38
CA PRO A 2 -21.53 22.64 -0.44
C PRO A 2 -21.70 22.08 0.98
N ASP A 3 -22.53 21.04 1.09
CA ASP A 3 -23.00 20.42 2.32
C ASP A 3 -21.87 20.01 3.27
N SER A 4 -22.04 20.38 4.54
CA SER A 4 -21.19 20.02 5.68
C SER A 4 -21.22 18.53 6.05
N GLN A 5 -21.78 17.66 5.20
CA GLN A 5 -21.76 16.20 5.35
C GLN A 5 -20.53 15.54 4.71
N VAL A 6 -19.77 16.25 3.87
CA VAL A 6 -18.63 15.69 3.11
C VAL A 6 -17.43 15.37 4.01
N PHE A 7 -17.38 15.89 5.24
CA PHE A 7 -16.31 15.65 6.22
C PHE A 7 -16.82 14.88 7.45
N ARG A 8 -17.57 13.79 7.27
CA ARG A 8 -17.71 12.79 8.35
C ARG A 8 -16.36 12.08 8.55
N LEU A 9 -15.52 12.72 9.35
CA LEU A 9 -14.50 12.16 10.26
C LEU A 9 -14.90 10.72 10.65
N LEU A 10 -14.13 9.64 10.51
CA LEU A 10 -12.68 9.44 10.43
C LEU A 10 -12.46 8.21 9.52
N SER A 11 -11.91 8.37 8.32
CA SER A 11 -11.26 7.24 7.65
C SER A 11 -9.91 7.05 8.34
N SER A 12 -9.66 5.85 8.86
CA SER A 12 -8.37 5.51 9.45
C SER A 12 -7.34 5.55 8.32
N ALA A 13 -6.19 6.16 8.56
CA ALA A 13 -5.11 6.24 7.57
C ALA A 13 -3.81 5.66 8.11
N LEU A 14 -3.12 4.86 7.29
CA LEU A 14 -1.79 4.34 7.57
C LEU A 14 -0.81 4.85 6.51
N ARG A 15 0.30 5.43 6.97
CA ARG A 15 1.40 5.91 6.15
C ARG A 15 2.63 5.06 6.44
N GLN A 16 3.03 4.21 5.52
CA GLN A 16 4.24 3.40 5.64
C GLN A 16 5.32 3.91 4.68
N ILE A 17 6.46 4.32 5.23
CA ILE A 17 7.60 4.81 4.47
C ILE A 17 8.65 3.72 4.47
N PHE A 18 9.08 3.33 3.27
CA PHE A 18 10.06 2.28 3.09
C PHE A 18 11.34 2.85 2.48
N ARG A 19 12.46 2.22 2.85
CA ARG A 19 13.70 2.31 2.10
C ARG A 19 13.81 1.07 1.21
N PHE A 20 13.52 1.27 -0.06
CA PHE A 20 13.69 0.27 -1.11
C PHE A 20 15.18 0.08 -1.40
N ASP A 21 15.66 -1.15 -1.26
CA ASP A 21 17.04 -1.52 -1.56
C ASP A 21 17.22 -1.73 -3.07
N TRP A 22 17.53 -0.64 -3.76
CA TRP A 22 17.79 -0.65 -5.20
C TRP A 22 19.01 -1.49 -5.59
N ALA A 23 19.97 -1.68 -4.69
CA ALA A 23 21.15 -2.49 -4.98
C ALA A 23 20.79 -3.97 -4.95
N ALA A 24 20.06 -4.43 -3.93
CA ALA A 24 19.53 -5.78 -3.86
C ALA A 24 18.60 -6.09 -5.04
N TRP A 25 17.66 -5.19 -5.35
CA TRP A 25 16.74 -5.33 -6.48
C TRP A 25 17.47 -5.55 -7.82
N LYS A 26 18.50 -4.74 -8.10
CA LYS A 26 19.29 -4.83 -9.34
C LYS A 26 20.15 -6.10 -9.44
N ASN A 27 20.42 -6.76 -8.32
CA ASN A 27 21.19 -8.00 -8.28
C ASN A 27 20.32 -9.26 -8.50
N LEU A 28 18.99 -9.14 -8.41
CA LEU A 28 18.07 -10.22 -8.72
C LEU A 28 18.12 -10.56 -10.22
N THR A 29 17.88 -11.82 -10.55
CA THR A 29 17.61 -12.26 -11.93
C THR A 29 16.28 -11.69 -12.42
N GLY A 30 16.09 -11.65 -13.74
CA GLY A 30 14.82 -11.19 -14.32
C GLY A 30 13.62 -12.06 -13.90
N GLU A 31 13.82 -13.35 -13.61
CA GLU A 31 12.76 -14.23 -13.10
C GLU A 31 12.39 -13.89 -11.66
N GLU A 32 13.37 -13.64 -10.80
CA GLU A 32 13.15 -13.22 -9.41
C GLU A 32 12.47 -11.85 -9.33
N GLN A 33 12.90 -10.88 -10.15
CA GLN A 33 12.25 -9.58 -10.26
C GLN A 33 10.78 -9.72 -10.68
N ARG A 34 10.51 -10.51 -11.73
CA ARG A 34 9.14 -10.75 -12.21
C ARG A 34 8.28 -11.40 -11.13
N LYS A 35 8.82 -12.34 -10.36
CA LYS A 35 8.10 -12.98 -9.26
C LYS A 35 7.69 -11.97 -8.18
N VAL A 36 8.61 -11.08 -7.78
CA VAL A 36 8.30 -10.00 -6.81
C VAL A 36 7.24 -9.04 -7.36
N GLU A 37 7.32 -8.69 -8.64
CA GLU A 37 6.33 -7.82 -9.31
C GLU A 37 4.95 -8.48 -9.32
N GLU A 38 4.84 -9.74 -9.73
CA GLU A 38 3.59 -10.51 -9.78
C GLU A 38 2.95 -10.62 -8.40
N GLU A 39 3.72 -10.99 -7.37
CA GLU A 39 3.21 -11.09 -6.00
C GLU A 39 2.74 -9.73 -5.45
N SER A 40 3.45 -8.65 -5.79
CA SER A 40 3.09 -7.28 -5.38
C SER A 40 1.81 -6.81 -6.07
N ILE A 41 1.67 -7.05 -7.38
CA ILE A 41 0.47 -6.72 -8.15
C ILE A 41 -0.73 -7.46 -7.58
N ASP A 42 -0.62 -8.77 -7.38
CA ASP A 42 -1.69 -9.59 -6.83
C ASP A 42 -2.12 -9.10 -5.43
N LEU A 43 -1.17 -8.69 -4.58
CA LEU A 43 -1.46 -8.13 -3.26
C LEU A 43 -2.24 -6.81 -3.37
N PHE A 44 -1.74 -5.86 -4.16
CA PHE A 44 -2.39 -4.56 -4.31
C PHE A 44 -3.76 -4.66 -4.98
N GLU A 45 -3.92 -5.53 -5.98
CA GLU A 45 -5.23 -5.77 -6.59
C GLU A 45 -6.26 -6.29 -5.58
N ARG A 46 -5.87 -7.19 -4.67
CA ARG A 46 -6.78 -7.68 -3.62
C ARG A 46 -7.22 -6.55 -2.69
N TRP A 47 -6.32 -5.64 -2.37
CA TRP A 47 -6.62 -4.49 -1.51
C TRP A 47 -7.52 -3.46 -2.18
N GLU A 48 -7.37 -3.25 -3.49
CA GLU A 48 -8.24 -2.35 -4.27
C GLU A 48 -9.63 -2.96 -4.54
N LYS A 49 -9.77 -4.30 -4.54
CA LYS A 49 -11.07 -5.00 -4.70
C LYS A 49 -11.95 -4.96 -3.42
N GLY A 50 -11.52 -4.27 -2.37
CA GLY A 50 -12.17 -4.23 -1.04
C GLY A 50 -13.59 -3.66 -1.02
N THR A 51 -14.53 -4.54 -0.68
CA THR A 51 -15.85 -4.40 -0.02
C THR A 51 -16.75 -3.19 -0.30
N GLY A 52 -17.43 -3.20 -1.45
CA GLY A 52 -18.77 -2.61 -1.59
C GLY A 52 -18.90 -1.43 -2.55
N GLU A 53 -20.14 -1.14 -2.94
CA GLU A 53 -20.55 -0.11 -3.93
C GLU A 53 -20.15 1.34 -3.56
N LEU A 54 -19.50 1.54 -2.40
CA LEU A 54 -19.00 2.83 -1.91
C LEU A 54 -17.55 3.06 -2.37
N LEU A 55 -17.40 3.27 -3.68
CA LEU A 55 -16.12 3.45 -4.38
C LEU A 55 -15.21 4.66 -4.01
N PRO A 56 -15.50 5.58 -3.05
CA PRO A 56 -14.48 6.56 -2.65
C PRO A 56 -13.78 6.33 -1.30
N ARG A 57 -14.15 5.32 -0.50
CA ARG A 57 -13.68 5.23 0.91
C ARG A 57 -12.53 4.24 1.17
N ILE A 58 -12.38 3.22 0.32
CA ILE A 58 -11.30 2.23 0.40
C ILE A 58 -10.35 2.57 -0.74
N GLN A 59 -9.21 3.18 -0.40
CA GLN A 59 -8.21 3.60 -1.38
C GLN A 59 -6.82 3.29 -0.85
N SER A 60 -5.93 2.90 -1.75
CA SER A 60 -4.50 2.82 -1.48
C SER A 60 -3.74 3.65 -2.52
N ALA A 61 -2.60 4.19 -2.13
CA ALA A 61 -1.72 4.92 -3.03
C ALA A 61 -0.27 4.51 -2.79
N LEU A 62 0.44 4.23 -3.90
CA LEU A 62 1.87 4.00 -3.94
C LEU A 62 2.54 5.21 -4.58
N LEU A 63 3.47 5.83 -3.87
CA LEU A 63 4.13 7.07 -4.27
C LEU A 63 5.64 6.90 -4.19
N SER A 64 6.35 7.36 -5.22
CA SER A 64 7.81 7.52 -5.15
C SER A 64 8.15 8.84 -4.45
N ILE A 65 8.98 8.78 -3.41
CA ILE A 65 9.47 9.97 -2.70
C ILE A 65 10.85 10.32 -3.24
N ILE A 66 11.06 11.60 -3.56
CA ILE A 66 12.37 12.12 -3.94
C ILE A 66 13.13 12.51 -2.67
N GLY A 67 14.23 11.81 -2.37
CA GLY A 67 15.08 12.05 -1.20
C GLY A 67 16.16 10.96 -1.03
N HIS A 68 17.17 11.22 -0.19
CA HIS A 68 18.35 10.33 -0.04
C HIS A 68 18.09 9.09 0.85
N GLU A 69 17.17 9.18 1.81
CA GLU A 69 17.00 8.16 2.88
C GLU A 69 15.76 7.28 2.73
N SER A 70 14.80 7.68 1.89
CA SER A 70 13.56 6.95 1.66
C SER A 70 13.05 7.26 0.26
N ASN A 71 12.44 6.27 -0.36
CA ASN A 71 12.19 6.28 -1.81
C ASN A 71 10.80 5.76 -2.18
N VAL A 72 10.05 5.16 -1.24
CA VAL A 72 8.67 4.71 -1.48
C VAL A 72 7.76 4.98 -0.28
N LEU A 73 6.53 5.43 -0.55
CA LEU A 73 5.45 5.58 0.40
C LEU A 73 4.24 4.76 -0.02
N LEU A 74 3.69 3.98 0.92
CA LEU A 74 2.36 3.41 0.83
C LEU A 74 1.41 4.13 1.79
N LEU A 75 0.29 4.59 1.24
CA LEU A 75 -0.78 5.26 1.97
C LEU A 75 -2.06 4.44 1.83
N TYR A 76 -2.67 4.08 2.96
CA TYR A 76 -3.91 3.31 3.01
C TYR A 76 -5.00 4.09 3.70
N PHE A 77 -6.20 4.05 3.13
CA PHE A 77 -7.43 4.54 3.76
C PHE A 77 -8.38 3.37 3.97
N ARG A 78 -8.76 3.12 5.22
CA ARG A 78 -9.71 2.08 5.62
C ARG A 78 -10.71 2.63 6.63
N GLU A 79 -11.79 1.90 6.86
CA GLU A 79 -12.81 2.32 7.83
C GLU A 79 -12.35 2.09 9.27
N THR A 80 -11.49 1.10 9.49
CA THR A 80 -11.03 0.70 10.83
C THR A 80 -9.50 0.55 10.92
N PHE A 81 -8.97 0.68 12.14
CA PHE A 81 -7.56 0.40 12.42
C PHE A 81 -7.21 -1.09 12.30
N ASP A 82 -8.16 -1.99 12.58
CA ASP A 82 -7.94 -3.44 12.43
C ASP A 82 -7.69 -3.82 10.96
N GLU A 83 -8.40 -3.17 10.03
CA GLU A 83 -8.12 -3.32 8.60
C GLU A 83 -6.73 -2.78 8.25
N LEU A 84 -6.35 -1.61 8.75
CA LEU A 84 -5.00 -1.08 8.52
C LEU A 84 -3.90 -2.01 9.05
N ASN A 85 -4.06 -2.53 10.26
CA ASN A 85 -3.13 -3.48 10.87
C ASN A 85 -3.06 -4.79 10.06
N ARG A 86 -4.19 -5.27 9.52
CA ARG A 86 -4.19 -6.44 8.63
C ARG A 86 -3.37 -6.19 7.36
N LEU A 87 -3.53 -5.03 6.71
CA LEU A 87 -2.76 -4.69 5.50
C LEU A 87 -1.26 -4.58 5.80
N GLU A 88 -0.90 -3.99 6.95
CA GLU A 88 0.48 -3.90 7.41
C GLU A 88 1.12 -5.28 7.57
N LEU A 89 0.42 -6.20 8.24
CA LEU A 89 0.89 -7.58 8.43
C LEU A 89 0.96 -8.37 7.12
N GLU A 90 -0.03 -8.23 6.23
CA GLU A 90 -0.02 -8.86 4.90
C GLU A 90 1.18 -8.39 4.07
N LEU A 91 1.50 -7.09 4.09
CA LEU A 91 2.68 -6.55 3.41
C LEU A 91 3.99 -7.08 4.02
N ALA A 92 4.09 -7.09 5.35
CA ALA A 92 5.30 -7.56 6.03
C ALA A 92 5.58 -9.03 5.71
N HIS A 93 4.53 -9.85 5.62
CA HIS A 93 4.65 -11.27 5.28
C HIS A 93 4.98 -11.51 3.79
N SER A 94 4.46 -10.68 2.88
CA SER A 94 4.82 -10.79 1.46
C SER A 94 6.29 -10.41 1.22
N VAL A 95 6.79 -9.40 1.93
CA VAL A 95 8.19 -8.95 1.80
C VAL A 95 9.16 -9.92 2.50
N SER A 96 8.75 -10.60 3.57
CA SER A 96 9.59 -11.60 4.28
C SER A 96 9.77 -12.92 3.51
N SER A 97 9.10 -13.10 2.38
CA SER A 97 9.25 -14.29 1.52
C SER A 97 10.39 -14.16 0.50
N PHE A 98 11.15 -13.06 0.56
CA PHE A 98 12.32 -12.74 -0.24
C PHE A 98 13.51 -12.38 0.65
#